data_AF-A0A553FJX6-F1
#
_entry.id   AF-A0A553FJX6-F1
#
_cell.length_a   1.000
_cell.length_b   1.000
_cell.length_c   1.000
_cell.angle_alpha   90.00
_cell.angle_beta   90.00
_cell.angle_gamma   90.00
#
_symmetry.space_group_name_H-M   'P 1'
#
loop_
_entity.id
_entity.type
_entity.pdbx_description
1 polymer ?
#
loop_
_entity_poly.entity_id
_entity_poly.type
_entity_poly.pdbx_seq_one_letter_code
_entity_poly.pdbx_strand_id
1 'polypeptide(L)'
;MKSLSDTILIIHIIAGVIALAVAPIAMVVKKGGQSHKRWGLIFFWSMTVIFVTALFLSTVKWIPFLLMISVFSYYSVFSAYRWKFQKKLHRGDTVKWYDWLAAIVNAIFNTTYVAWGIYLIFIDVQGAFPYLSIGFGTLGLLLSKKNIQLFLKPHEAQAWLYRHIGGMIGGFIAALTAFSSQVMGFLPTWLQWSWPSLIGVPLIYIFIVRLKRKIDQSKAVS
;
A
#
# COMPACT_ATOMS: atom_id res chain seq x y z
N MET A 1 -14.10 -27.62 17.71
CA MET A 1 -13.71 -27.62 16.28
C MET A 1 -13.31 -26.21 15.90
N LYS A 2 -12.12 -25.99 15.32
CA LYS A 2 -11.76 -24.64 14.81
C LYS A 2 -12.67 -24.30 13.63
N SER A 3 -13.26 -23.11 13.63
CA SER A 3 -14.06 -22.66 12.49
C SER A 3 -13.14 -22.35 11.29
N LEU A 4 -13.67 -22.36 10.07
CA LEU A 4 -12.94 -21.94 8.88
C LEU A 4 -12.32 -20.54 9.05
N SER A 5 -13.06 -19.63 9.69
CA SER A 5 -12.61 -18.27 10.00
C SER A 5 -11.40 -18.24 10.93
N ASP A 6 -11.31 -19.14 11.91
CA ASP A 6 -10.16 -19.21 12.82
C ASP A 6 -8.90 -19.67 12.08
N THR A 7 -9.04 -20.65 11.19
CA THR A 7 -7.92 -21.12 10.35
C THR A 7 -7.43 -20.00 9.45
N ILE A 8 -8.34 -19.28 8.78
CA ILE A 8 -7.99 -18.14 7.91
C ILE A 8 -7.35 -17.01 8.71
N LEU A 9 -7.83 -16.75 9.93
CA LEU A 9 -7.23 -15.76 10.83
C LEU A 9 -5.80 -16.13 11.23
N ILE A 10 -5.53 -17.41 11.55
CA ILE A 10 -4.17 -17.86 11.86
C ILE A 10 -3.24 -17.66 10.65
N ILE A 11 -3.69 -18.03 9.44
CA ILE A 11 -2.93 -17.82 8.21
C ILE A 11 -2.66 -16.32 7.99
N HIS A 12 -3.66 -15.47 8.18
CA HIS A 12 -3.55 -14.02 8.08
C HIS A 12 -2.48 -13.47 9.04
N ILE A 13 -2.52 -13.88 10.31
CA ILE A 13 -1.58 -13.44 11.34
C ILE A 13 -0.15 -13.88 10.99
N ILE A 14 0.06 -15.14 10.62
CA ILE A 14 1.39 -15.65 10.24
C ILE A 14 1.93 -14.87 9.04
N ALA A 15 1.12 -14.67 7.99
CA ALA A 15 1.51 -13.88 6.83
C ALA A 15 1.83 -12.42 7.21
N GLY A 16 1.05 -11.83 8.12
CA GLY A 16 1.27 -10.49 8.70
C GLY A 16 2.62 -10.36 9.39
N VAL A 17 2.93 -11.28 10.31
CA VAL A 17 4.21 -11.29 11.03
C VAL A 17 5.38 -11.44 10.07
N ILE A 18 5.27 -12.35 9.09
CA ILE A 18 6.31 -12.51 8.05
C ILE A 18 6.49 -11.20 7.28
N ALA A 19 5.41 -10.61 6.77
CA ALA A 19 5.46 -9.37 5.99
C ALA A 19 6.14 -8.22 6.77
N LEU A 20 5.76 -8.05 8.04
CA LEU A 20 6.31 -7.01 8.91
C LEU A 20 7.79 -7.24 9.23
N ALA A 21 8.25 -8.49 9.33
CA ALA A 21 9.66 -8.81 9.55
C ALA A 21 10.51 -8.65 8.27
N VAL A 22 10.02 -9.11 7.11
CA VAL A 22 10.82 -9.11 5.88
C VAL A 22 10.93 -7.75 5.19
N ALA A 23 9.94 -6.88 5.36
CA ALA A 23 9.97 -5.54 4.77
C ALA A 23 11.17 -4.70 5.24
N PRO A 24 11.44 -4.54 6.55
CA PRO A 24 12.65 -3.87 7.05
C PRO A 24 13.94 -4.49 6.52
N ILE A 25 14.02 -5.82 6.47
CA ILE A 25 15.19 -6.53 5.91
C ILE A 25 15.39 -6.13 4.45
N ALA A 26 14.32 -6.12 3.63
CA ALA A 26 14.37 -5.68 2.24
C ALA A 26 14.80 -4.22 2.07
N MET A 27 14.48 -3.35 3.04
CA MET A 27 14.86 -1.93 3.04
C MET A 27 16.33 -1.71 3.40
N VAL A 28 16.92 -2.54 4.26
CA VAL A 28 18.32 -2.37 4.70
C VAL A 28 19.30 -2.93 3.67
N VAL A 29 19.03 -4.12 3.10
CA VAL A 29 19.94 -4.78 2.15
C VAL A 29 20.22 -3.94 0.89
N LYS A 30 21.27 -4.32 0.14
CA LYS A 30 21.68 -3.64 -1.09
C LYS A 30 20.54 -3.62 -2.11
N LYS A 31 20.07 -2.40 -2.44
CA LYS A 31 18.94 -2.14 -3.33
C LYS A 31 19.28 -2.65 -4.73
N GLY A 32 18.35 -3.40 -5.33
CA GLY A 32 18.53 -4.04 -6.65
C GLY A 32 19.36 -5.33 -6.65
N GLY A 33 20.01 -5.71 -5.54
CA GLY A 33 20.71 -6.99 -5.40
C GLY A 33 19.77 -8.19 -5.24
N GLN A 34 20.33 -9.41 -5.23
CA GLN A 34 19.53 -10.63 -5.11
C GLN A 34 18.79 -10.72 -3.76
N SER A 35 19.43 -10.32 -2.65
CA SER A 35 18.79 -10.31 -1.34
C SER A 35 17.59 -9.37 -1.31
N HIS A 36 17.71 -8.15 -1.85
CA HIS A 36 16.58 -7.21 -1.95
C HIS A 36 15.41 -7.80 -2.76
N LYS A 37 15.72 -8.44 -3.89
CA LYS A 37 14.70 -9.09 -4.74
C LYS A 37 14.00 -10.23 -4.01
N ARG A 38 14.74 -11.07 -3.28
CA ARG A 38 14.20 -12.21 -2.52
C ARG A 38 13.28 -11.72 -1.39
N TRP A 39 13.76 -10.85 -0.52
CA TRP A 39 12.97 -10.33 0.60
C TRP A 39 11.77 -9.50 0.12
N GLY A 40 11.94 -8.70 -0.94
CA GLY A 40 10.83 -7.98 -1.56
C GLY A 40 9.77 -8.89 -2.18
N LEU A 41 10.15 -10.05 -2.71
CA LEU A 41 9.22 -11.04 -3.25
C LEU A 41 8.46 -11.78 -2.14
N ILE A 42 9.15 -12.15 -1.06
CA ILE A 42 8.50 -12.73 0.13
C ILE A 42 7.48 -11.72 0.68
N PHE A 43 7.87 -10.46 0.85
CA PHE A 43 6.97 -9.40 1.29
C PHE A 43 5.74 -9.26 0.39
N PHE A 44 5.94 -9.24 -0.94
CA PHE A 44 4.84 -9.15 -1.90
C PHE A 44 3.84 -10.30 -1.73
N TRP A 45 4.31 -11.55 -1.67
CA TRP A 45 3.41 -12.70 -1.54
C TRP A 45 2.76 -12.79 -0.16
N SER A 46 3.45 -12.42 0.90
CA SER A 46 2.83 -12.28 2.23
C SER A 46 1.71 -11.24 2.20
N MET A 47 1.90 -10.10 1.56
CA MET A 47 0.85 -9.09 1.36
C MET A 47 -0.32 -9.60 0.51
N THR A 48 -0.08 -10.44 -0.50
CA THR A 48 -1.15 -11.12 -1.24
C THR A 48 -1.97 -12.04 -0.33
N VAL A 49 -1.32 -12.84 0.51
CA VAL A 49 -2.02 -13.72 1.46
C VAL A 49 -2.83 -12.90 2.47
N ILE A 50 -2.24 -11.85 3.04
CA ILE A 50 -2.92 -10.90 3.94
C ILE A 50 -4.15 -10.31 3.26
N PHE A 51 -4.04 -9.88 2.01
CA PHE A 51 -5.16 -9.33 1.24
C PHE A 51 -6.31 -10.34 1.06
N VAL A 52 -6.01 -11.53 0.53
CA VAL A 52 -7.03 -12.55 0.26
C VAL A 52 -7.73 -13.00 1.55
N THR A 53 -6.95 -13.21 2.62
CA THR A 53 -7.50 -13.59 3.92
C THR A 53 -8.29 -12.44 4.57
N ALA A 54 -7.84 -11.18 4.44
CA ALA A 54 -8.56 -10.02 4.94
C ALA A 54 -9.89 -9.79 4.19
N LEU A 55 -9.92 -9.96 2.87
CA LEU A 55 -11.17 -9.90 2.10
C LEU A 55 -12.22 -10.88 2.63
N PHE A 56 -11.79 -12.12 2.93
CA PHE A 56 -12.68 -13.13 3.51
C PHE A 56 -13.11 -12.75 4.93
N LEU A 57 -12.16 -12.44 5.82
CA LEU A 57 -12.46 -12.16 7.22
C LEU A 57 -13.33 -10.90 7.40
N SER A 58 -13.08 -9.86 6.61
CA SER A 58 -13.82 -8.61 6.70
C SER A 58 -15.25 -8.71 6.17
N THR A 59 -15.50 -9.56 5.17
CA THR A 59 -16.86 -9.82 4.67
C THR A 59 -17.65 -10.71 5.64
N VAL A 60 -17.05 -11.78 6.16
CA VAL A 60 -17.72 -12.69 7.11
C VAL A 60 -17.99 -12.02 8.47
N LYS A 61 -17.04 -11.23 8.98
CA LYS A 61 -17.19 -10.56 10.29
C LYS A 61 -17.83 -9.18 10.21
N TRP A 62 -18.21 -8.71 9.01
CA TRP A 62 -18.71 -7.36 8.78
C TRP A 62 -17.82 -6.28 9.41
N ILE A 63 -16.54 -6.28 9.04
CA ILE A 63 -15.56 -5.27 9.49
C ILE A 63 -15.11 -4.46 8.27
N PRO A 64 -15.87 -3.43 7.85
CA PRO A 64 -15.60 -2.71 6.61
C PRO A 64 -14.23 -2.00 6.64
N PHE A 65 -13.79 -1.59 7.83
CA PHE A 65 -12.46 -1.02 8.02
C PHE A 65 -11.33 -1.91 7.48
N LEU A 66 -11.35 -3.19 7.82
CA LEU A 66 -10.33 -4.15 7.38
C LEU A 66 -10.40 -4.37 5.87
N LEU A 67 -11.61 -4.31 5.30
CA LEU A 67 -11.81 -4.42 3.86
C LEU A 67 -11.16 -3.24 3.14
N MET A 68 -11.33 -2.00 3.61
CA MET A 68 -10.69 -0.81 3.05
C MET A 68 -9.18 -0.85 3.09
N ILE A 69 -8.60 -1.06 4.26
CA ILE A 69 -7.15 -1.00 4.41
C ILE A 69 -6.48 -2.15 3.64
N SER A 70 -7.14 -3.30 3.50
CA SER A 70 -6.63 -4.43 2.71
C SER A 70 -6.57 -4.11 1.21
N VAL A 71 -7.63 -3.55 0.62
CA VAL A 71 -7.64 -3.14 -0.80
C VAL A 71 -6.59 -2.07 -1.08
N PHE A 72 -6.56 -1.01 -0.27
CA PHE A 72 -5.61 0.09 -0.42
C PHE A 72 -4.15 -0.38 -0.30
N SER A 73 -3.83 -1.09 0.79
CA SER A 73 -2.46 -1.56 1.06
C SER A 73 -1.99 -2.54 -0.02
N TYR A 74 -2.87 -3.46 -0.44
CA TYR A 74 -2.52 -4.44 -1.46
C TYR A 74 -2.34 -3.78 -2.83
N TYR A 75 -3.23 -2.88 -3.24
CA TYR A 75 -3.07 -2.16 -4.51
C TYR A 75 -1.76 -1.36 -4.55
N SER A 76 -1.35 -0.77 -3.42
CA SER A 76 -0.06 -0.09 -3.28
C SER A 76 1.13 -1.02 -3.55
N VAL A 77 1.17 -2.19 -2.90
CA VAL A 77 2.24 -3.18 -3.09
C VAL A 77 2.17 -3.81 -4.49
N PHE A 78 0.98 -4.14 -4.96
CA PHE A 78 0.76 -4.73 -6.28
C PHE A 78 1.23 -3.81 -7.40
N SER A 79 0.75 -2.57 -7.41
CA SER A 79 1.16 -1.61 -8.43
C SER A 79 2.68 -1.34 -8.37
N ALA A 80 3.27 -1.25 -7.18
CA ALA A 80 4.71 -1.06 -7.02
C ALA A 80 5.54 -2.25 -7.51
N TYR A 81 5.08 -3.47 -7.30
CA TYR A 81 5.70 -4.67 -7.86
C TYR A 81 5.61 -4.67 -9.39
N ARG A 82 4.47 -4.25 -9.93
CA ARG A 82 4.21 -4.15 -11.37
C ARG A 82 5.07 -3.09 -12.07
N TRP A 83 5.29 -1.95 -11.45
CA TRP A 83 6.17 -0.90 -11.98
C TRP A 83 7.59 -1.39 -12.30
N LYS A 84 8.12 -2.39 -11.59
CA LYS A 84 9.41 -3.04 -11.90
C LYS A 84 9.46 -3.61 -13.32
N PHE A 85 8.32 -4.07 -13.86
CA PHE A 85 8.22 -4.65 -15.20
C PHE A 85 7.82 -3.61 -16.26
N GLN A 86 7.43 -2.41 -15.86
CA GLN A 86 6.97 -1.32 -16.75
C GLN A 86 8.08 -0.27 -16.98
N LYS A 87 9.36 -0.66 -16.90
CA LYS A 87 10.49 0.28 -17.04
C LYS A 87 10.53 0.98 -18.39
N LYS A 88 10.01 0.34 -19.44
CA LYS A 88 9.98 0.84 -20.81
C LYS A 88 8.71 1.62 -21.16
N LEU A 89 7.80 1.83 -20.19
CA LEU A 89 6.55 2.53 -20.43
C LEU A 89 6.75 3.96 -20.95
N HIS A 90 7.78 4.66 -20.45
CA HIS A 90 8.20 5.97 -20.97
C HIS A 90 8.62 5.99 -22.45
N ARG A 91 8.86 4.82 -23.07
CA ARG A 91 9.22 4.65 -24.48
C ARG A 91 8.08 4.11 -25.34
N GLY A 92 6.84 4.16 -24.84
CA GLY A 92 5.65 3.72 -25.57
C GLY A 92 5.32 2.23 -25.45
N ASP A 93 5.89 1.52 -24.46
CA ASP A 93 5.41 0.17 -24.11
C ASP A 93 3.95 0.22 -23.63
N THR A 94 3.26 -0.92 -23.63
CA THR A 94 1.83 -0.98 -23.29
C THR A 94 1.59 -1.42 -21.85
N VAL A 95 0.65 -0.75 -21.18
CA VAL A 95 0.16 -1.17 -19.86
C VAL A 95 -0.73 -2.40 -20.03
N LYS A 96 -0.56 -3.40 -19.17
CA LYS A 96 -1.35 -4.64 -19.24
C LYS A 96 -2.74 -4.45 -18.65
N TRP A 97 -3.73 -5.21 -19.13
CA TRP A 97 -5.13 -5.04 -18.72
C TRP A 97 -5.35 -5.20 -17.21
N TYR A 98 -4.59 -6.09 -16.54
CA TYR A 98 -4.72 -6.31 -15.10
C TYR A 98 -4.16 -5.13 -14.28
N ASP A 99 -3.25 -4.33 -14.83
CA ASP A 99 -2.77 -3.10 -14.18
C ASP A 99 -3.88 -2.02 -14.21
N TRP A 100 -4.63 -1.96 -15.31
CA TRP A 100 -5.84 -1.15 -15.43
C TRP A 100 -6.95 -1.62 -14.51
N LEU A 101 -7.26 -2.93 -14.52
CA LEU A 101 -8.29 -3.49 -13.65
C LEU A 101 -7.99 -3.19 -12.19
N ALA A 102 -6.76 -3.43 -11.72
CA ALA A 102 -6.39 -3.15 -10.34
C ALA A 102 -6.57 -1.66 -9.99
N ALA A 103 -6.19 -0.75 -10.90
CA ALA A 103 -6.35 0.69 -10.69
C ALA A 103 -7.81 1.13 -10.62
N ILE A 104 -8.67 0.57 -11.47
CA ILE A 104 -10.12 0.85 -11.53
C ILE A 104 -10.81 0.28 -10.31
N VAL A 105 -10.55 -0.99 -9.95
CA VAL A 105 -11.12 -1.62 -8.75
C VAL A 105 -10.74 -0.82 -7.51
N ASN A 106 -9.47 -0.46 -7.37
CA ASN A 106 -9.04 0.39 -6.26
C ASN A 106 -9.73 1.76 -6.29
N ALA A 107 -9.90 2.38 -7.46
CA ALA A 107 -10.56 3.69 -7.56
C ALA A 107 -12.05 3.63 -7.16
N ILE A 108 -12.80 2.64 -7.66
CA ILE A 108 -14.20 2.43 -7.29
C ILE A 108 -14.32 2.20 -5.78
N PHE A 109 -13.52 1.26 -5.27
CA PHE A 109 -13.55 0.88 -3.86
C PHE A 109 -13.28 2.07 -2.94
N ASN A 110 -12.21 2.84 -3.21
CA ASN A 110 -11.89 4.01 -2.40
C ASN A 110 -12.89 5.16 -2.57
N THR A 111 -13.51 5.33 -3.74
CA THR A 111 -14.61 6.29 -3.94
C THR A 111 -15.79 5.95 -3.03
N THR A 112 -16.16 4.67 -2.94
CA THR A 112 -17.21 4.20 -2.04
C THR A 112 -16.88 4.53 -0.58
N TYR A 113 -15.64 4.33 -0.13
CA TYR A 113 -15.27 4.66 1.27
C TYR A 113 -15.20 6.15 1.56
N VAL A 114 -14.81 6.98 0.59
CA VAL A 114 -14.89 8.44 0.76
C VAL A 114 -16.35 8.87 0.88
N ALA A 115 -17.21 8.43 -0.03
CA ALA A 115 -18.63 8.77 0.00
C ALA A 115 -19.30 8.26 1.29
N TRP A 116 -18.96 7.05 1.72
CA TRP A 116 -19.51 6.47 2.94
C TRP A 116 -19.00 7.18 4.19
N GLY A 117 -17.71 7.50 4.28
CA GLY A 117 -17.17 8.28 5.39
C GLY A 117 -17.83 9.66 5.51
N ILE A 118 -18.07 10.33 4.38
CA ILE A 118 -18.82 11.61 4.34
C ILE A 118 -20.26 11.40 4.83
N TYR A 119 -20.96 10.38 4.33
CA TYR A 119 -22.30 10.05 4.78
C TYR A 119 -22.37 9.80 6.29
N LEU A 120 -21.41 9.05 6.86
CA LEU A 120 -21.35 8.79 8.30
C LEU A 120 -21.16 10.06 9.12
N ILE A 121 -20.41 11.04 8.63
CA ILE A 121 -20.31 12.37 9.27
C ILE A 121 -21.65 13.09 9.23
N PHE A 122 -22.37 13.04 8.11
CA PHE A 122 -23.68 13.70 7.97
C PHE A 122 -24.74 13.16 8.92
N ILE A 123 -24.71 11.87 9.25
CA ILE A 123 -25.61 11.24 10.23
C ILE A 123 -25.04 11.24 11.66
N ASP A 124 -24.01 12.06 11.92
CA ASP A 124 -23.39 12.28 13.23
C ASP A 124 -22.85 11.00 13.91
N VAL A 125 -22.34 10.05 13.13
CA VAL A 125 -21.66 8.86 13.67
C VAL A 125 -20.32 9.27 14.27
N GLN A 126 -20.21 9.10 15.58
CA GLN A 126 -19.00 9.42 16.34
C GLN A 126 -17.89 8.39 16.14
N GLY A 127 -16.65 8.81 16.39
CA GLY A 127 -15.46 7.95 16.39
C GLY A 127 -14.53 8.13 15.20
N ALA A 128 -13.44 7.36 15.15
CA ALA A 128 -12.38 7.55 14.16
C ALA A 128 -12.75 7.03 12.76
N PHE A 129 -13.70 6.09 12.66
CA PHE A 129 -13.98 5.36 11.41
C PHE A 129 -14.39 6.25 10.22
N PRO A 130 -15.29 7.25 10.36
CA PRO A 130 -15.64 8.14 9.26
C PRO A 130 -14.42 8.90 8.71
N TYR A 131 -13.60 9.46 9.59
CA TYR A 131 -12.39 10.21 9.23
C TYR A 131 -11.33 9.31 8.59
N LEU A 132 -11.12 8.10 9.13
CA LEU A 132 -10.19 7.12 8.56
C LEU A 132 -10.66 6.68 7.17
N SER A 133 -11.96 6.52 6.96
CA SER A 133 -12.54 6.14 5.66
C SER A 133 -12.27 7.20 4.60
N ILE A 134 -12.47 8.47 4.94
CA ILE A 134 -12.14 9.60 4.06
C ILE A 134 -10.63 9.69 3.81
N GLY A 135 -9.81 9.57 4.86
CA GLY A 135 -8.36 9.71 4.75
C GLY A 135 -7.72 8.62 3.88
N PHE A 136 -7.95 7.35 4.21
CA PHE A 136 -7.43 6.23 3.43
C PHE A 136 -8.06 6.15 2.04
N GLY A 137 -9.37 6.41 1.93
CA GLY A 137 -10.06 6.49 0.65
C GLY A 137 -9.43 7.53 -0.28
N THR A 138 -9.20 8.74 0.23
CA THR A 138 -8.53 9.81 -0.54
C THR A 138 -7.12 9.42 -0.96
N LEU A 139 -6.32 8.83 -0.06
CA LEU A 139 -4.97 8.36 -0.39
C LEU A 139 -4.98 7.27 -1.47
N GLY A 140 -5.92 6.32 -1.39
CA GLY A 140 -6.11 5.29 -2.42
C GLY A 140 -6.49 5.88 -3.78
N LEU A 141 -7.37 6.88 -3.81
CA LEU A 141 -7.73 7.60 -5.03
C LEU A 141 -6.55 8.36 -5.63
N LEU A 142 -5.75 9.05 -4.81
CA LEU A 142 -4.56 9.75 -5.29
C LEU A 142 -3.54 8.78 -5.90
N LEU A 143 -3.39 7.60 -5.30
CA LEU A 143 -2.53 6.54 -5.83
C LEU A 143 -3.06 6.03 -7.19
N SER A 144 -4.35 5.71 -7.31
CA SER A 144 -4.96 5.30 -8.58
C SER A 144 -4.85 6.39 -9.64
N LYS A 145 -5.22 7.63 -9.30
CA LYS A 145 -5.13 8.79 -10.19
C LYS A 145 -3.70 8.95 -10.72
N LYS A 146 -2.70 8.84 -9.84
CA LYS A 146 -1.32 9.04 -10.26
C LYS A 146 -0.77 7.89 -11.10
N ASN A 147 -1.16 6.64 -10.84
CA ASN A 147 -0.82 5.50 -11.70
C ASN A 147 -1.47 5.65 -13.08
N ILE A 148 -2.78 5.92 -13.14
CA ILE A 148 -3.52 6.14 -14.40
C ILE A 148 -2.93 7.31 -15.20
N GLN A 149 -2.57 8.42 -14.54
CA GLN A 149 -1.91 9.53 -15.22
C GLN A 149 -0.60 9.10 -15.89
N LEU A 150 0.20 8.26 -15.25
CA LEU A 150 1.45 7.77 -15.82
C LEU A 150 1.25 6.67 -16.87
N PHE A 151 0.11 5.97 -16.84
CA PHE A 151 -0.28 5.03 -17.90
C PHE A 151 -0.67 5.74 -19.20
N LEU A 152 -1.23 6.95 -19.09
CA LEU A 152 -1.75 7.71 -20.22
C LEU A 152 -0.80 8.78 -20.74
N LYS A 153 0.03 9.37 -19.86
CA LYS A 153 0.86 10.53 -20.21
C LYS A 153 2.35 10.19 -20.22
N PRO A 154 3.14 10.84 -21.10
CA PRO A 154 4.58 10.76 -21.07
C PRO A 154 5.15 11.10 -19.70
N HIS A 155 6.22 10.41 -19.32
CA HIS A 155 6.87 10.59 -18.03
C HIS A 155 8.34 10.22 -18.10
N GLU A 156 9.10 10.61 -17.07
CA GLU A 156 10.53 10.34 -16.98
C GLU A 156 10.87 8.84 -16.89
N ALA A 157 12.02 8.44 -17.43
CA ALA A 157 12.49 7.05 -17.43
C ALA A 157 12.62 6.42 -16.04
N GLN A 158 12.73 7.22 -14.98
CA GLN A 158 12.90 6.77 -13.59
C GLN A 158 11.58 6.73 -12.80
N ALA A 159 10.44 7.08 -13.41
CA ALA A 159 9.16 7.09 -12.73
C ALA A 159 8.83 5.73 -12.10
N TRP A 160 9.19 4.63 -12.77
CA TRP A 160 9.00 3.27 -12.24
C TRP A 160 9.69 3.05 -10.90
N LEU A 161 10.86 3.65 -10.68
CA LEU A 161 11.65 3.48 -9.46
C LEU A 161 10.98 4.21 -8.29
N TYR A 162 10.54 5.45 -8.51
CA TYR A 162 9.82 6.21 -7.50
C TYR A 162 8.48 5.57 -7.15
N ARG A 163 7.78 4.99 -8.14
CA ARG A 163 6.54 4.25 -7.92
C ARG A 163 6.76 2.95 -7.17
N HIS A 164 7.82 2.23 -7.51
CA HIS A 164 8.22 1.02 -6.80
C HIS A 164 8.51 1.31 -5.32
N ILE A 165 9.39 2.28 -5.02
CA ILE A 165 9.72 2.65 -3.64
C ILE A 165 8.46 3.14 -2.91
N GLY A 166 7.74 4.07 -3.55
CA GLY A 166 6.51 4.69 -3.04
C GLY A 166 5.48 3.66 -2.59
N GLY A 167 5.10 2.74 -3.47
CA GLY A 167 4.03 1.79 -3.15
C GLY A 167 4.49 0.61 -2.29
N MET A 168 5.73 0.13 -2.41
CA MET A 168 6.23 -0.94 -1.52
C MET A 168 6.26 -0.46 -0.06
N ILE A 169 6.82 0.72 0.19
CA ILE A 169 6.89 1.28 1.55
C ILE A 169 5.52 1.79 1.99
N GLY A 170 4.75 2.42 1.11
CA GLY A 170 3.39 2.88 1.44
C GLY A 170 2.45 1.72 1.82
N GLY A 171 2.54 0.60 1.13
CA GLY A 171 1.82 -0.62 1.50
C GLY A 171 2.28 -1.22 2.83
N PHE A 172 3.59 -1.19 3.10
CA PHE A 172 4.13 -1.58 4.41
C PHE A 172 3.62 -0.67 5.55
N ILE A 173 3.63 0.66 5.35
CA ILE A 173 3.09 1.62 6.33
C ILE A 173 1.63 1.31 6.61
N ALA A 174 0.82 1.06 5.58
CA ALA A 174 -0.59 0.71 5.75
C ALA A 174 -0.77 -0.61 6.53
N ALA A 175 0.02 -1.63 6.24
CA ALA A 175 0.00 -2.89 6.98
C ALA A 175 0.43 -2.70 8.45
N LEU A 176 1.45 -1.87 8.69
CA LEU A 176 1.92 -1.53 10.03
C LEU A 176 0.88 -0.71 10.81
N THR A 177 0.15 0.18 10.14
CA THR A 177 -1.01 0.88 10.73
C THR A 177 -2.12 -0.09 11.12
N ALA A 178 -2.47 -1.05 10.25
CA ALA A 178 -3.48 -2.07 10.58
C ALA A 178 -3.06 -2.96 11.75
N PHE A 179 -1.78 -3.33 11.83
CA PHE A 179 -1.24 -4.07 12.96
C PHE A 179 -1.27 -3.23 14.25
N SER A 180 -0.82 -1.98 14.16
CA SER A 180 -0.75 -1.05 15.29
C SER A 180 -2.14 -0.82 15.90
N SER A 181 -3.16 -0.62 15.09
CA SER A 181 -4.53 -0.43 15.58
C SER A 181 -5.15 -1.65 16.24
N GLN A 182 -4.68 -2.86 15.89
CA GLN A 182 -5.21 -4.09 16.46
C GLN A 182 -4.42 -4.59 17.69
N VAL A 183 -3.14 -4.22 17.80
CA VAL A 183 -2.21 -4.79 18.79
C VAL A 183 -1.70 -3.76 19.79
N MET A 184 -1.49 -2.50 19.39
CA MET A 184 -0.88 -1.48 20.26
C MET A 184 -1.92 -0.74 21.12
N GLY A 185 -2.70 -1.49 21.90
CA GLY A 185 -3.73 -0.94 22.78
C GLY A 185 -3.21 0.01 23.87
N PHE A 186 -1.91 0.00 24.16
CA PHE A 186 -1.25 0.91 25.10
C PHE A 186 -1.04 2.33 24.55
N LEU A 187 -1.16 2.54 23.23
CA LEU A 187 -1.07 3.86 22.62
C LEU A 187 -2.46 4.53 22.65
N PRO A 188 -2.54 5.87 22.75
CA PRO A 188 -3.77 6.61 22.51
C PRO A 188 -4.36 6.26 21.13
N THR A 189 -5.68 6.17 21.03
CA THR A 189 -6.37 5.70 19.81
C THR A 189 -5.87 6.41 18.56
N TRP A 190 -5.77 7.74 18.54
CA TRP A 190 -5.30 8.48 17.38
C TRP A 190 -3.86 8.14 16.96
N LEU A 191 -3.00 7.78 17.93
CA LEU A 191 -1.60 7.46 17.68
C LEU A 191 -1.46 6.05 17.10
N GLN A 192 -2.30 5.10 17.52
CA GLN A 192 -2.36 3.75 16.95
C GLN A 192 -2.50 3.77 15.43
N TRP A 193 -3.23 4.76 14.88
CA TRP A 193 -3.47 4.90 13.44
C TRP A 193 -2.42 5.73 12.71
N SER A 194 -1.80 6.69 13.39
CA SER A 194 -1.04 7.76 12.73
C SER A 194 0.47 7.58 12.82
N TRP A 195 1.01 6.96 13.88
CA TRP A 195 2.46 6.90 14.10
C TRP A 195 3.24 6.27 12.93
N PRO A 196 2.79 5.19 12.26
CA PRO A 196 3.55 4.60 11.16
C PRO A 196 3.69 5.56 9.99
N SER A 197 2.64 6.33 9.69
CA SER A 197 2.62 7.34 8.63
C SER A 197 3.44 8.57 9.01
N LEU A 198 3.33 9.03 10.26
CA LEU A 198 4.09 10.19 10.79
C LEU A 198 5.60 9.98 10.66
N ILE A 199 6.08 8.75 10.80
CA ILE A 199 7.50 8.41 10.62
C ILE A 199 7.80 8.02 9.17
N GLY A 200 7.00 7.13 8.60
CA GLY A 200 7.28 6.52 7.30
C GLY A 200 7.19 7.48 6.12
N VAL A 201 6.19 8.39 6.12
CA VAL A 201 5.95 9.32 4.99
C VAL A 201 7.05 10.37 4.86
N PRO A 202 7.54 11.02 5.93
CA PRO A 202 8.69 11.92 5.82
C PRO A 202 9.96 11.21 5.36
N LEU A 203 10.25 10.02 5.89
CA LEU A 203 11.44 9.25 5.53
C LEU A 203 11.46 8.86 4.05
N ILE A 204 10.35 8.36 3.52
CA ILE A 204 10.27 8.00 2.10
C ILE A 204 10.34 9.24 1.20
N TYR A 205 9.71 10.34 1.60
CA TYR A 205 9.77 11.60 0.86
C TYR A 205 11.21 12.11 0.73
N ILE A 206 11.92 12.21 1.86
CA ILE A 206 13.33 12.63 1.90
C ILE A 206 14.19 11.70 1.04
N PHE A 207 13.97 10.38 1.14
CA PHE A 207 14.71 9.40 0.35
C PHE A 207 14.48 9.58 -1.16
N ILE A 208 13.23 9.74 -1.60
CA ILE A 208 12.89 9.95 -3.02
C ILE A 208 13.50 11.27 -3.53
N VAL A 209 13.43 12.36 -2.75
CA VAL A 209 14.02 13.65 -3.13
C VAL A 209 15.54 13.53 -3.27
N ARG A 210 16.22 12.89 -2.32
CA ARG A 210 17.68 12.65 -2.40
C ARG A 210 18.05 11.78 -3.60
N LEU A 211 17.26 10.75 -3.88
CA LEU A 211 17.46 9.85 -5.01
C LEU A 211 17.31 10.58 -6.36
N LYS A 212 16.26 11.41 -6.50
CA LYS A 212 16.05 12.26 -7.68
C LYS A 212 17.25 13.15 -7.95
N ARG A 213 17.68 13.92 -6.94
CA ARG A 213 18.86 14.81 -7.04
C ARG A 213 20.12 14.07 -7.49
N LYS A 214 20.38 12.89 -6.91
CA LYS A 214 21.54 12.07 -7.28
C LYS A 214 21.49 11.58 -8.73
N ILE A 215 20.31 11.18 -9.21
CA ILE A 215 20.11 10.73 -10.59
C ILE A 215 20.30 11.90 -11.55
N ASP A 216 19.75 13.07 -11.24
CA ASP A 216 19.85 14.25 -12.11
C ASP A 216 21.29 14.75 -12.20
N GLN A 217 22.03 14.76 -11.09
CA GLN A 217 23.47 15.06 -11.07
C GLN A 217 24.28 14.08 -11.94
N SER A 218 23.96 12.77 -11.86
CA SER A 218 24.66 11.76 -12.67
C SER A 218 24.43 11.94 -14.17
N LYS A 219 23.28 12.49 -14.59
CA LYS A 219 22.98 12.78 -16.00
C LYS A 219 23.66 14.05 -16.49
N ALA A 220 23.90 15.02 -15.61
CA ALA A 220 24.55 16.28 -15.97
C ALA A 220 26.06 16.11 -16.24
N VAL A 221 26.66 15.02 -15.74
CA VAL A 221 28.09 14.70 -15.88
C VAL A 221 28.35 13.66 -17.00
N SER A 222 27.30 13.01 -17.51
CA SER A 222 27.36 12.00 -18.59
C SER A 222 27.02 12.58 -19.95
#